data_AF-A0A6C0GSJ7-F1
#
_entry.id   AF-A0A6C0GSJ7-F1
#
_cell.length_a   1.000
_cell.length_b   1.000
_cell.length_c   1.000
_cell.angle_alpha   90.00
_cell.angle_beta   90.00
_cell.angle_gamma   90.00
#
_symmetry.space_group_name_H-M   'P 1'
#
loop_
_entity.id
_entity.type
_entity.pdbx_description
1 polymer ?
#
loop_
_entity_poly.entity_id
_entity_poly.type
_entity_poly.pdbx_seq_one_letter_code
_entity_poly.pdbx_strand_id
1 'polypeptide(L)'
;MKKFLLKCTLFATGIGTLFIILLIYKVSTENPFSVLFHLKNRQLVQLSNEPKMIIIGGSNARYGFDSRFLEKKLGRPVINAAITYHQGLAYYLEWSKKHLKAGDYVLLSPEYTLSSSREGLFGTHKLIDVAYQNKDFRNFLLSDSRILFNQLIQTHSIVNQSMESLLTNDPEKKELLASHNLHGDAINCIGKSKNFVPTKITIQKPDQQYFELLNEYAAFCRSKGVKVFISFPPARKKSVTMEIAPSAVVAQTKQKVSDFTVLNTPESALYPDRYFFDSSYHLNQDGKQLHTQQVYTNLQQILSKQNDPLLID
;
A
#
# COMPACT_ATOMS: atom_id res chain seq x y z
N MET A 1 -24.90 -45.74 13.68
CA MET A 1 -23.80 -44.77 13.86
C MET A 1 -22.92 -44.58 12.61
N LYS A 2 -22.29 -45.63 12.04
CA LYS A 2 -21.42 -45.51 10.85
C LYS A 2 -22.06 -44.81 9.63
N LYS A 3 -23.31 -45.17 9.29
CA LYS A 3 -24.07 -44.54 8.18
C LYS A 3 -24.38 -43.05 8.42
N PHE A 4 -24.53 -42.64 9.68
CA PHE A 4 -24.79 -41.25 10.04
C PHE A 4 -23.51 -40.40 9.94
N LEU A 5 -22.39 -40.91 10.48
CA LEU A 5 -21.07 -40.28 10.34
C LEU A 5 -20.67 -40.10 8.87
N LEU A 6 -20.88 -41.14 8.04
CA LEU A 6 -20.60 -41.06 6.60
C LEU A 6 -21.41 -39.96 5.90
N LYS A 7 -22.70 -39.82 6.21
CA LYS A 7 -23.55 -38.75 5.67
C LYS A 7 -23.08 -37.36 6.11
N CYS A 8 -22.67 -37.20 7.36
CA CYS A 8 -22.11 -35.94 7.87
C CYS A 8 -20.79 -35.58 7.18
N THR A 9 -19.89 -36.55 7.00
CA THR A 9 -18.62 -36.34 6.29
C THR A 9 -18.85 -35.96 4.82
N LEU A 10 -19.74 -36.65 4.10
CA LEU A 10 -20.08 -36.34 2.71
C LEU A 10 -20.71 -34.95 2.57
N PHE A 11 -21.61 -34.58 3.49
CA PHE A 11 -22.22 -33.25 3.51
C PHE A 11 -21.19 -32.15 3.78
N ALA A 12 -20.32 -32.34 4.80
CA ALA A 12 -19.24 -31.41 5.10
C ALA A 12 -18.25 -31.26 3.94
N THR A 13 -17.92 -32.37 3.27
CA THR A 13 -17.04 -32.38 2.09
C THR A 13 -17.70 -31.70 0.90
N GLY A 14 -19.00 -31.92 0.69
CA GLY A 14 -19.79 -31.28 -0.36
C GLY A 14 -19.87 -29.76 -0.16
N ILE A 15 -20.15 -29.30 1.06
CA ILE A 15 -20.12 -27.87 1.41
C ILE A 15 -18.72 -27.30 1.25
N GLY A 16 -17.69 -28.00 1.74
CA GLY A 16 -16.30 -27.56 1.60
C GLY A 16 -15.88 -27.45 0.12
N THR A 17 -16.31 -28.40 -0.72
CA THR A 17 -16.03 -28.40 -2.16
C THR A 17 -16.77 -27.26 -2.86
N LEU A 18 -18.06 -27.06 -2.57
CA LEU A 18 -18.83 -25.94 -3.11
C LEU A 18 -18.22 -24.59 -2.69
N PHE A 19 -17.80 -24.47 -1.44
CA PHE A 19 -17.11 -23.28 -0.93
C PHE A 19 -15.78 -23.04 -1.65
N ILE A 20 -14.98 -24.09 -1.88
CA ILE A 20 -13.75 -24.01 -2.67
C ILE A 20 -14.04 -23.60 -4.11
N ILE A 21 -15.07 -24.16 -4.75
CA ILE A 21 -15.48 -23.80 -6.12
C ILE A 21 -15.91 -22.34 -6.19
N LEU A 22 -16.70 -21.85 -5.22
CA LEU A 22 -17.12 -20.45 -5.16
C LEU A 22 -15.94 -19.50 -4.91
N LEU A 23 -14.99 -19.90 -4.06
CA LEU A 23 -13.73 -19.16 -3.87
C LEU A 23 -12.92 -19.10 -5.17
N ILE A 24 -12.74 -20.22 -5.88
CA ILE A 24 -12.02 -20.28 -7.16
C ILE A 24 -12.74 -19.43 -8.22
N TYR A 25 -14.07 -19.53 -8.31
CA TYR A 25 -14.86 -18.76 -9.27
C TYR A 25 -14.80 -17.25 -9.00
N LYS A 26 -14.90 -16.81 -7.75
CA LYS A 26 -14.76 -15.37 -7.41
C LYS A 26 -13.33 -14.87 -7.65
N VAL A 27 -12.32 -15.67 -7.31
CA VAL A 27 -10.92 -15.36 -7.63
C VAL A 27 -10.71 -15.25 -9.15
N SER A 28 -11.55 -15.90 -9.97
CA SER A 28 -11.48 -15.84 -11.44
C SER A 28 -12.09 -14.59 -12.07
N THR A 29 -12.91 -13.81 -11.35
CA THR A 29 -13.38 -12.51 -11.85
C THR A 29 -12.35 -11.43 -11.52
N GLU A 30 -11.52 -11.07 -12.50
CA GLU A 30 -10.47 -10.05 -12.37
C GLU A 30 -11.03 -8.71 -11.84
N ASN A 31 -10.65 -8.35 -10.61
CA ASN A 31 -10.90 -7.04 -10.01
C ASN A 31 -10.09 -5.94 -10.73
N PRO A 32 -10.62 -4.72 -10.96
CA PRO A 32 -9.85 -3.60 -11.49
C PRO A 32 -8.47 -3.37 -10.85
N PHE A 33 -8.34 -3.52 -9.52
CA PHE A 33 -7.07 -3.33 -8.82
C PHE A 33 -5.99 -4.36 -9.17
N SER A 34 -6.37 -5.55 -9.64
CA SER A 34 -5.44 -6.56 -10.11
C SER A 34 -4.65 -6.05 -11.33
N VAL A 35 -5.34 -5.38 -12.26
CA VAL A 35 -4.73 -4.77 -13.44
C VAL A 35 -3.71 -3.69 -13.06
N LEU A 36 -3.99 -2.91 -12.02
CA LEU A 36 -3.05 -1.91 -11.51
C LEU A 36 -1.82 -2.56 -10.85
N PHE A 37 -2.01 -3.67 -10.12
CA PHE A 37 -0.92 -4.47 -9.60
C PHE A 37 -0.01 -4.97 -10.73
N HIS A 38 -0.57 -5.49 -11.81
CA HIS A 38 0.18 -5.91 -12.99
C HIS A 38 1.01 -4.79 -13.62
N LEU A 39 0.40 -3.61 -13.81
CA LEU A 39 1.10 -2.44 -14.33
C LEU A 39 2.34 -2.11 -13.48
N LYS A 40 2.15 -1.99 -12.16
CA LYS A 40 3.23 -1.66 -11.21
C LYS A 40 4.29 -2.75 -11.14
N ASN A 41 3.89 -4.02 -11.16
CA ASN A 41 4.83 -5.14 -11.18
C ASN A 41 5.67 -5.16 -12.48
N ARG A 42 5.06 -4.86 -13.64
CA ARG A 42 5.81 -4.75 -14.91
C ARG A 42 6.81 -3.60 -14.88
N GLN A 43 6.42 -2.43 -14.36
CA GLN A 43 7.31 -1.28 -14.19
C GLN A 43 8.51 -1.61 -13.28
N LEU A 44 8.27 -2.29 -12.16
CA LEU A 44 9.33 -2.71 -11.24
C LEU A 44 10.30 -3.72 -11.88
N VAL A 45 9.78 -4.70 -12.63
CA VAL A 45 10.60 -5.71 -13.34
C VAL A 45 11.45 -5.07 -14.45
N GLN A 46 10.90 -4.10 -15.17
CA GLN A 46 11.62 -3.38 -16.24
C GLN A 46 12.86 -2.63 -15.72
N LEU A 47 12.82 -2.14 -14.48
CA LEU A 47 13.92 -1.40 -13.84
C LEU A 47 14.78 -2.28 -12.91
N SER A 48 14.76 -3.59 -13.11
CA SER A 48 15.52 -4.55 -12.28
C SER A 48 17.03 -4.32 -12.29
N ASN A 49 17.59 -3.69 -13.34
CA ASN A 49 19.03 -3.48 -13.52
C ASN A 49 19.56 -2.07 -13.14
N GLU A 50 18.69 -1.10 -12.83
CA GLU A 50 19.09 0.24 -12.37
C GLU A 50 18.77 0.49 -10.88
N PRO A 51 19.62 1.20 -10.10
CA PRO A 51 19.27 1.63 -8.75
C PRO A 51 18.06 2.57 -8.79
N LYS A 52 16.99 2.24 -8.07
CA LYS A 52 15.70 2.94 -8.17
C LYS A 52 15.14 3.31 -6.80
N MET A 53 14.15 4.20 -6.78
CA MET A 53 13.28 4.40 -5.62
C MET A 53 11.93 3.72 -5.87
N ILE A 54 11.45 2.96 -4.88
CA ILE A 54 10.09 2.40 -4.86
C ILE A 54 9.27 3.14 -3.80
N ILE A 55 8.15 3.74 -4.18
CA ILE A 55 7.18 4.33 -3.25
C ILE A 55 6.13 3.28 -2.92
N ILE A 56 5.88 3.06 -1.64
CA ILE A 56 4.94 2.06 -1.12
C ILE A 56 3.98 2.74 -0.17
N GLY A 57 2.69 2.45 -0.29
CA GLY A 57 1.68 3.01 0.59
C GLY A 57 0.28 2.62 0.15
N GLY A 58 -0.71 3.26 0.78
CA GLY A 58 -2.09 3.12 0.37
C GLY A 58 -2.44 4.02 -0.81
N SER A 59 -3.72 4.29 -0.93
CA SER A 59 -4.24 5.25 -1.91
C SER A 59 -3.68 6.67 -1.71
N ASN A 60 -3.34 7.06 -0.48
CA ASN A 60 -2.65 8.32 -0.18
C ASN A 60 -1.37 8.49 -1.01
N ALA A 61 -0.56 7.45 -1.16
CA ALA A 61 0.70 7.50 -1.89
C ALA A 61 0.45 7.40 -3.40
N ARG A 62 -0.55 6.63 -3.82
CA ARG A 62 -0.97 6.52 -5.23
C ARG A 62 -1.34 7.88 -5.85
N TYR A 63 -2.03 8.73 -5.08
CA TYR A 63 -2.40 10.09 -5.50
C TYR A 63 -1.43 11.17 -4.99
N GLY A 64 -0.61 10.86 -3.99
CA GLY A 64 0.15 11.87 -3.24
C GLY A 64 1.49 12.27 -3.83
N PHE A 65 2.07 11.45 -4.72
CA PHE A 65 3.40 11.68 -5.25
C PHE A 65 3.41 12.00 -6.76
N ASP A 66 4.29 12.92 -7.12
CA ASP A 66 4.77 13.13 -8.49
C ASP A 66 6.13 12.43 -8.64
N SER A 67 6.09 11.17 -9.10
CA SER A 67 7.29 10.34 -9.21
C SER A 67 8.21 10.82 -10.32
N ARG A 68 7.68 11.47 -11.37
CA ARG A 68 8.49 12.08 -12.44
C ARG A 68 9.32 13.24 -11.92
N PHE A 69 8.73 14.08 -11.06
CA PHE A 69 9.46 15.14 -10.38
C PHE A 69 10.60 14.56 -9.51
N LEU A 70 10.30 13.54 -8.71
CA LEU A 70 11.31 12.89 -7.86
C LEU A 70 12.44 12.27 -8.69
N GLU A 71 12.11 11.58 -9.78
CA GLU A 71 13.10 10.98 -10.69
C GLU A 71 14.05 12.03 -11.26
N LYS A 72 13.51 13.12 -11.82
CA LYS A 72 14.31 14.22 -12.35
C LYS A 72 15.22 14.82 -11.29
N LYS A 73 14.75 14.92 -10.06
CA LYS A 73 15.45 15.59 -8.95
C LYS A 73 16.44 14.71 -8.18
N LEU A 74 16.27 13.39 -8.26
CA LEU A 74 17.16 12.42 -7.62
C LEU A 74 18.14 11.80 -8.63
N GLY A 75 17.95 12.01 -9.93
CA GLY A 75 18.78 11.41 -10.97
C GLY A 75 18.69 9.88 -11.01
N ARG A 76 17.57 9.30 -10.54
CA ARG A 76 17.34 7.85 -10.48
C ARG A 76 15.88 7.51 -10.77
N PRO A 77 15.60 6.34 -11.38
CA PRO A 77 14.23 5.92 -11.62
C PRO A 77 13.37 5.88 -10.36
N VAL A 78 12.12 6.35 -10.47
CA VAL A 78 11.14 6.31 -9.37
C VAL A 78 9.86 5.62 -9.82
N ILE A 79 9.48 4.57 -9.11
CA ILE A 79 8.22 3.84 -9.34
C ILE A 79 7.34 3.93 -8.10
N ASN A 80 6.12 4.41 -8.31
CA ASN A 80 5.06 4.37 -7.33
C ASN A 80 4.34 3.02 -7.39
N ALA A 81 4.61 2.17 -6.39
CA ALA A 81 4.02 0.85 -6.25
C ALA A 81 2.73 0.85 -5.40
N ALA A 82 2.26 2.02 -4.93
CA ALA A 82 1.07 2.11 -4.08
C ALA A 82 -0.23 1.86 -4.85
N ILE A 83 -1.16 1.08 -4.28
CA ILE A 83 -2.44 0.72 -4.91
C ILE A 83 -3.62 1.23 -4.06
N THR A 84 -3.91 0.52 -2.97
CA THR A 84 -4.94 0.88 -1.97
C THR A 84 -4.50 0.38 -0.60
N TYR A 85 -5.26 0.68 0.46
CA TYR A 85 -5.00 0.06 1.76
C TYR A 85 -5.37 -1.44 1.80
N HIS A 86 -6.20 -1.92 0.87
CA HIS A 86 -6.77 -3.28 0.92
C HIS A 86 -5.74 -4.40 0.84
N GLN A 87 -4.58 -4.14 0.25
CA GLN A 87 -3.51 -5.13 0.16
C GLN A 87 -2.86 -5.41 1.53
N GLY A 88 -2.90 -4.44 2.43
CA GLY A 88 -2.23 -4.51 3.72
C GLY A 88 -0.73 -4.28 3.64
N LEU A 89 -0.15 -3.79 4.73
CA LEU A 89 1.27 -3.45 4.83
C LEU A 89 2.16 -4.68 4.61
N ALA A 90 1.85 -5.81 5.24
CA ALA A 90 2.65 -7.03 5.12
C ALA A 90 2.82 -7.46 3.66
N TYR A 91 1.76 -7.37 2.86
CA TYR A 91 1.83 -7.67 1.43
C TYR A 91 2.75 -6.72 0.68
N TYR A 92 2.60 -5.42 0.90
CA TYR A 92 3.45 -4.43 0.25
C TYR A 92 4.93 -4.63 0.56
N LEU A 93 5.26 -4.90 1.82
CA LEU A 93 6.63 -5.15 2.24
C LEU A 93 7.16 -6.42 1.55
N GLU A 94 6.48 -7.56 1.68
CA GLU A 94 6.91 -8.82 1.05
C GLU A 94 6.99 -8.75 -0.47
N TRP A 95 6.02 -8.11 -1.13
CA TRP A 95 6.03 -7.95 -2.58
C TRP A 95 7.22 -7.11 -3.04
N SER A 96 7.50 -6.00 -2.35
CA SER A 96 8.62 -5.12 -2.72
C SER A 96 9.98 -5.78 -2.56
N LYS A 97 10.17 -6.70 -1.59
CA LYS A 97 11.44 -7.42 -1.37
C LYS A 97 11.98 -8.09 -2.65
N LYS A 98 11.09 -8.54 -3.53
CA LYS A 98 11.44 -9.21 -4.80
C LYS A 98 12.05 -8.30 -5.85
N HIS A 99 11.81 -6.99 -5.72
CA HIS A 99 12.23 -5.99 -6.69
C HIS A 99 13.40 -5.15 -6.20
N LEU A 100 13.82 -5.36 -4.95
CA LEU A 100 14.84 -4.55 -4.28
C LEU A 100 16.24 -5.15 -4.41
N LYS A 101 17.21 -4.26 -4.62
CA LYS A 101 18.64 -4.59 -4.69
C LYS A 101 19.50 -3.50 -4.05
N ALA A 102 20.80 -3.76 -3.97
CA ALA A 102 21.75 -2.79 -3.46
C ALA A 102 21.68 -1.44 -4.18
N GLY A 103 21.66 -0.37 -3.39
CA GLY A 103 21.55 1.01 -3.88
C GLY A 103 20.11 1.50 -4.12
N ASP A 104 19.10 0.63 -3.99
CA ASP A 104 17.70 1.05 -4.07
C ASP A 104 17.27 1.84 -2.82
N TYR A 105 16.27 2.69 -3.02
CA TYR A 105 15.56 3.40 -1.96
C TYR A 105 14.12 2.92 -1.86
N VAL A 106 13.58 2.91 -0.65
CA VAL A 106 12.15 2.69 -0.40
C VAL A 106 11.59 3.91 0.31
N LEU A 107 10.50 4.47 -0.23
CA LEU A 107 9.72 5.50 0.43
C LEU A 107 8.39 4.89 0.90
N LEU A 108 8.28 4.61 2.19
CA LEU A 108 7.06 4.15 2.83
C LEU A 108 6.18 5.34 3.19
N SER A 109 4.94 5.34 2.70
CA SER A 109 3.90 6.29 3.11
C SER A 109 2.60 5.57 3.46
N PRO A 110 2.58 4.85 4.60
CA PRO A 110 1.42 4.09 5.03
C PRO A 110 0.29 5.01 5.53
N GLU A 111 -0.94 4.80 5.05
CA GLU A 111 -2.14 5.36 5.67
C GLU A 111 -2.22 4.94 7.15
N TYR A 112 -2.88 5.71 8.01
CA TYR A 112 -2.96 5.39 9.44
C TYR A 112 -3.56 4.00 9.70
N THR A 113 -4.55 3.60 8.90
CA THR A 113 -5.14 2.24 8.94
C THR A 113 -4.10 1.14 8.72
N LEU A 114 -3.14 1.35 7.81
CA LEU A 114 -2.04 0.40 7.53
C LEU A 114 -1.07 0.24 8.73
N SER A 115 -1.20 1.07 9.76
CA SER A 115 -0.39 1.00 10.98
C SER A 115 -1.17 0.55 12.22
N SER A 116 -2.50 0.61 12.22
CA SER A 116 -3.29 0.46 13.45
C SER A 116 -4.40 -0.59 13.41
N SER A 117 -4.74 -1.14 12.23
CA SER A 117 -5.78 -2.17 12.12
C SER A 117 -5.24 -3.47 11.54
N ARG A 118 -5.82 -4.59 11.98
CA ARG A 118 -5.49 -5.93 11.47
C ARG A 118 -5.63 -6.02 9.94
N GLU A 119 -6.71 -5.43 9.41
CA GLU A 119 -6.97 -5.35 7.97
C GLU A 119 -5.95 -4.49 7.24
N GLY A 120 -5.54 -3.38 7.85
CA GLY A 120 -4.46 -2.56 7.30
C GLY A 120 -3.10 -3.24 7.35
N LEU A 121 -2.85 -4.13 8.31
CA LEU A 121 -1.58 -4.85 8.39
C LEU A 121 -1.55 -6.06 7.44
N PHE A 122 -2.61 -6.85 7.39
CA PHE A 122 -2.63 -8.16 6.73
C PHE A 122 -3.62 -8.28 5.55
N GLY A 123 -4.18 -7.14 5.14
CA GLY A 123 -5.08 -7.01 4.00
C GLY A 123 -6.55 -7.27 4.34
N THR A 124 -7.43 -6.86 3.42
CA THR A 124 -8.86 -7.21 3.47
C THR A 124 -9.12 -8.43 2.58
N HIS A 125 -10.39 -8.83 2.46
CA HIS A 125 -10.79 -9.85 1.49
C HIS A 125 -10.37 -9.52 0.04
N LYS A 126 -10.14 -8.25 -0.33
CA LYS A 126 -9.69 -7.87 -1.69
C LYS A 126 -8.23 -8.20 -1.97
N LEU A 127 -7.45 -8.58 -0.95
CA LEU A 127 -6.07 -9.03 -1.17
C LEU A 127 -6.02 -10.33 -1.99
N ILE A 128 -7.05 -11.20 -1.86
CA ILE A 128 -7.14 -12.45 -2.63
C ILE A 128 -7.20 -12.20 -4.14
N ASP A 129 -7.66 -11.02 -4.58
CA ASP A 129 -7.74 -10.67 -5.99
C ASP A 129 -6.34 -10.52 -6.62
N VAL A 130 -5.32 -10.29 -5.80
CA VAL A 130 -3.92 -10.28 -6.23
C VAL A 130 -3.39 -11.70 -6.46
N ALA A 131 -4.02 -12.72 -5.86
CA ALA A 131 -3.62 -14.12 -5.98
C ALA A 131 -3.70 -14.66 -7.40
N TYR A 132 -4.70 -14.21 -8.17
CA TYR A 132 -4.91 -14.64 -9.54
C TYR A 132 -3.69 -14.32 -10.44
N GLN A 133 -2.95 -13.28 -10.09
CA GLN A 133 -1.97 -12.64 -10.95
C GLN A 133 -0.54 -12.75 -10.43
N ASN A 134 -0.38 -13.21 -9.19
CA ASN A 134 0.90 -13.39 -8.55
C ASN A 134 1.05 -14.87 -8.15
N LYS A 135 1.81 -15.64 -8.95
CA LYS A 135 2.04 -17.07 -8.72
C LYS A 135 2.62 -17.37 -7.34
N ASP A 136 3.30 -16.39 -6.74
CA ASP A 136 3.89 -16.52 -5.41
C ASP A 136 2.91 -16.13 -4.29
N PHE A 137 1.69 -15.72 -4.61
CA PHE A 137 0.72 -15.31 -3.60
C PHE A 137 0.42 -16.43 -2.60
N ARG A 138 0.40 -17.69 -3.07
CA ARG A 138 0.30 -18.84 -2.16
C ARG A 138 1.47 -18.90 -1.19
N ASN A 139 2.69 -18.67 -1.66
CA ASN A 139 3.87 -18.66 -0.80
C ASN A 139 3.82 -17.49 0.20
N PHE A 140 3.31 -16.33 -0.22
CA PHE A 140 3.04 -15.19 0.66
C PHE A 140 1.97 -15.50 1.71
N LEU A 141 0.85 -16.13 1.35
CA LEU A 141 -0.18 -16.52 2.33
C LEU A 141 0.38 -17.45 3.41
N LEU A 142 1.32 -18.32 3.02
CA LEU A 142 1.92 -19.32 3.90
C LEU A 142 3.19 -18.83 4.59
N SER A 143 3.70 -17.64 4.26
CA SER A 143 4.94 -17.12 4.85
C SER A 143 4.76 -16.63 6.29
N ASP A 144 3.53 -16.31 6.68
CA ASP A 144 3.19 -15.83 8.01
C ASP A 144 1.78 -16.30 8.41
N SER A 145 1.66 -16.98 9.54
CA SER A 145 0.38 -17.49 10.04
C SER A 145 -0.62 -16.38 10.35
N ARG A 146 -0.17 -15.15 10.66
CA ARG A 146 -1.02 -13.96 10.87
C ARG A 146 -1.76 -13.58 9.59
N ILE A 147 -1.08 -13.67 8.45
CA ILE A 147 -1.63 -13.40 7.11
C ILE A 147 -2.69 -14.46 6.79
N LEU A 148 -2.34 -15.75 6.90
CA LEU A 148 -3.27 -16.84 6.65
C LEU A 148 -4.52 -16.73 7.53
N PHE A 149 -4.34 -16.53 8.84
CA PHE A 149 -5.45 -16.40 9.78
C PHE A 149 -6.32 -15.18 9.48
N ASN A 150 -5.72 -14.04 9.12
CA ASN A 150 -6.47 -12.86 8.71
C ASN A 150 -7.33 -13.14 7.47
N GLN A 151 -6.77 -13.77 6.44
CA GLN A 151 -7.50 -14.09 5.22
C GLN A 151 -8.63 -15.09 5.48
N LEU A 152 -8.45 -16.05 6.38
CA LEU A 152 -9.53 -16.96 6.82
C LEU A 152 -10.70 -16.21 7.46
N ILE A 153 -10.45 -15.24 8.35
CA ILE A 153 -11.51 -14.40 8.95
C ILE A 153 -12.24 -13.58 7.88
N GLN A 154 -11.48 -13.02 6.94
CA GLN A 154 -12.04 -12.18 5.88
C GLN A 154 -12.93 -12.96 4.90
N THR A 155 -12.85 -14.30 4.86
CA THR A 155 -13.73 -15.12 4.01
C THR A 155 -15.22 -14.99 4.33
N HIS A 156 -15.60 -14.61 5.55
CA HIS A 156 -17.02 -14.34 5.86
C HIS A 156 -17.55 -13.12 5.10
N SER A 157 -16.71 -12.08 4.90
CA SER A 157 -17.09 -10.89 4.13
C SER A 157 -17.20 -11.17 2.62
N ILE A 158 -16.53 -12.23 2.15
CA ILE A 158 -16.60 -12.68 0.75
C ILE A 158 -18.02 -13.10 0.39
N VAL A 159 -18.71 -13.82 1.30
CA VAL A 159 -20.06 -14.38 1.06
C VAL A 159 -21.11 -13.26 0.90
N ASN A 160 -21.04 -12.20 1.72
CA ASN A 160 -22.03 -11.12 1.72
C ASN A 160 -21.90 -10.16 0.53
N GLN A 161 -20.72 -10.02 -0.06
CA GLN A 161 -20.47 -9.08 -1.17
C GLN A 161 -20.63 -9.71 -2.56
N SER A 162 -20.73 -11.05 -2.64
CA SER A 162 -20.90 -11.82 -3.88
C SER A 162 -22.16 -11.45 -4.68
N MET A 163 -23.13 -10.80 -4.04
CA MET A 163 -24.38 -10.38 -4.68
C MET A 163 -24.25 -9.07 -5.48
N GLU A 164 -23.22 -8.24 -5.23
CA GLU A 164 -23.03 -6.95 -5.93
C GLU A 164 -22.02 -7.03 -7.09
N SER A 165 -21.03 -7.92 -7.04
CA SER A 165 -19.92 -7.94 -8.03
C SER A 165 -20.21 -8.67 -9.34
N LEU A 166 -21.40 -9.27 -9.49
CA LEU A 166 -21.82 -9.95 -10.73
C LEU A 166 -22.09 -8.96 -11.89
N LEU A 167 -21.91 -7.65 -11.66
CA LEU A 167 -22.27 -6.57 -12.59
C LEU A 167 -21.11 -5.64 -12.99
N THR A 168 -19.89 -5.85 -12.49
CA THR A 168 -18.75 -4.96 -12.76
C THR A 168 -18.07 -5.27 -14.10
N ASN A 169 -18.09 -4.27 -14.99
CA ASN A 169 -17.76 -4.33 -16.42
C ASN A 169 -16.29 -3.96 -16.75
N ASP A 170 -15.75 -4.51 -17.84
CA ASP A 170 -14.43 -4.22 -18.46
C ASP A 170 -14.05 -2.71 -18.59
N PRO A 171 -14.98 -1.77 -18.85
CA PRO A 171 -14.73 -0.33 -18.81
C PRO A 171 -13.97 0.21 -17.59
N GLU A 172 -14.27 -0.26 -16.37
CA GLU A 172 -13.64 0.24 -15.14
C GLU A 172 -12.13 -0.09 -15.10
N LYS A 173 -11.74 -1.25 -15.66
CA LYS A 173 -10.33 -1.66 -15.78
C LYS A 173 -9.55 -0.75 -16.72
N LYS A 174 -10.11 -0.47 -17.90
CA LYS A 174 -9.49 0.40 -18.91
C LYS A 174 -9.34 1.83 -18.38
N GLU A 175 -10.37 2.33 -17.70
CA GLU A 175 -10.31 3.64 -17.04
C GLU A 175 -9.24 3.66 -15.96
N LEU A 176 -9.15 2.62 -15.12
CA LEU A 176 -8.14 2.55 -14.08
C LEU A 176 -6.72 2.54 -14.66
N LEU A 177 -6.45 1.78 -15.73
CA LEU A 177 -5.16 1.83 -16.43
C LEU A 177 -4.87 3.20 -17.03
N ALA A 178 -5.83 3.79 -17.74
CA ALA A 178 -5.69 5.11 -18.34
C ALA A 178 -5.49 6.21 -17.29
N SER A 179 -5.94 5.98 -16.06
CA SER A 179 -5.74 6.89 -14.93
C SER A 179 -4.35 6.87 -14.31
N HIS A 180 -3.38 6.10 -14.84
CA HIS A 180 -2.01 6.04 -14.31
C HIS A 180 -0.94 6.35 -15.36
N ASN A 181 0.15 6.98 -14.92
CA ASN A 181 1.32 7.24 -15.76
C ASN A 181 2.32 6.06 -15.74
N LEU A 182 3.42 6.20 -16.48
CA LEU A 182 4.50 5.20 -16.56
C LEU A 182 5.30 5.02 -15.26
N HIS A 183 5.15 5.92 -14.28
CA HIS A 183 5.70 5.77 -12.93
C HIS A 183 4.71 5.12 -11.96
N GLY A 184 3.48 4.85 -12.39
CA GLY A 184 2.43 4.28 -11.54
C GLY A 184 1.67 5.28 -10.68
N ASP A 185 1.86 6.60 -10.88
CA ASP A 185 1.08 7.64 -10.19
C ASP A 185 -0.30 7.77 -10.81
N ALA A 186 -1.32 8.07 -9.99
CA ALA A 186 -2.65 8.41 -10.49
C ALA A 186 -2.66 9.80 -11.14
N ILE A 187 -3.10 9.92 -12.39
CA ILE A 187 -3.16 11.17 -13.17
C ILE A 187 -4.58 11.68 -13.43
N ASN A 188 -5.62 10.93 -13.05
CA ASN A 188 -7.01 11.38 -13.17
C ASN A 188 -7.44 12.43 -12.11
N CYS A 189 -6.48 12.99 -11.37
CA CYS A 189 -6.66 14.01 -10.35
C CYS A 189 -6.25 15.43 -10.83
N ILE A 190 -6.21 15.63 -12.15
CA ILE A 190 -5.96 16.92 -12.81
C ILE A 190 -7.25 17.76 -12.79
N GLY A 191 -7.22 18.95 -12.16
CA GLY A 191 -8.35 19.89 -12.11
C GLY A 191 -9.02 20.09 -10.73
N LYS A 192 -10.23 20.67 -10.73
CA LYS A 192 -11.00 20.97 -9.51
C LYS A 192 -11.45 19.69 -8.81
N SER A 193 -11.32 19.68 -7.48
CA SER A 193 -11.84 18.66 -6.56
C SER A 193 -13.28 18.26 -6.91
N LYS A 194 -13.56 16.95 -6.89
CA LYS A 194 -14.94 16.44 -6.92
C LYS A 194 -15.63 16.83 -5.61
N ASN A 195 -16.95 16.95 -5.64
CA ASN A 195 -17.72 16.96 -4.41
C ASN A 195 -17.68 15.54 -3.82
N PHE A 196 -17.16 15.38 -2.62
CA PHE A 196 -17.10 14.11 -1.92
C PHE A 196 -17.46 14.29 -0.44
N VAL A 197 -17.97 13.22 0.17
CA VAL A 197 -18.21 13.17 1.62
C VAL A 197 -16.89 12.78 2.29
N PRO A 198 -16.26 13.67 3.08
CA PRO A 198 -14.96 13.36 3.66
C PRO A 198 -15.05 12.26 4.70
N THR A 199 -14.29 11.18 4.52
CA THR A 199 -14.14 10.14 5.52
C THR A 199 -13.30 10.64 6.69
N LYS A 200 -13.71 10.33 7.93
CA LYS A 200 -12.92 10.59 9.13
C LYS A 200 -11.64 9.77 9.11
N ILE A 201 -10.53 10.40 9.45
CA ILE A 201 -9.21 9.79 9.63
C ILE A 201 -8.87 9.92 11.11
N THR A 202 -8.42 8.84 11.75
CA THR A 202 -7.94 8.90 13.12
C THR A 202 -6.46 8.56 13.17
N ILE A 203 -5.66 9.46 13.73
CA ILE A 203 -4.27 9.17 14.09
C ILE A 203 -4.33 8.35 15.37
N GLN A 204 -4.17 7.04 15.20
CA GLN A 204 -4.19 6.06 16.27
C GLN A 204 -2.79 5.69 16.68
N LYS A 205 -2.66 5.07 17.86
CA LYS A 205 -1.42 4.42 18.24
C LYS A 205 -1.15 3.26 17.26
N PRO A 206 0.03 3.19 16.61
CA PRO A 206 0.37 2.06 15.78
C PRO A 206 0.34 0.75 16.58
N ASP A 207 -0.12 -0.32 15.94
CA ASP A 207 -0.13 -1.65 16.51
C ASP A 207 1.30 -2.16 16.73
N GLN A 208 1.51 -3.05 17.71
CA GLN A 208 2.83 -3.63 17.93
C GLN A 208 3.31 -4.46 16.72
N GLN A 209 2.39 -5.13 16.02
CA GLN A 209 2.66 -5.90 14.79
C GLN A 209 3.10 -5.02 13.62
N TYR A 210 2.71 -3.74 13.60
CA TYR A 210 3.24 -2.77 12.63
C TYR A 210 4.76 -2.65 12.76
N PHE A 211 5.26 -2.48 13.99
CA PHE A 211 6.69 -2.34 14.24
C PHE A 211 7.46 -3.65 14.01
N GLU A 212 6.84 -4.80 14.26
CA GLU A 212 7.43 -6.11 13.94
C GLU A 212 7.67 -6.24 12.42
N LEU A 213 6.64 -5.97 11.61
CA LEU A 213 6.75 -5.99 10.15
C LEU A 213 7.81 -5.01 9.63
N LEU A 214 7.87 -3.80 10.20
CA LEU A 214 8.87 -2.82 9.79
C LEU A 214 10.30 -3.24 10.17
N ASN A 215 10.51 -3.85 11.33
CA ASN A 215 11.82 -4.32 11.76
C ASN A 215 12.31 -5.53 10.95
N GLU A 216 11.43 -6.47 10.62
CA GLU A 216 11.74 -7.57 9.69
C GLU A 216 12.14 -7.02 8.31
N TYR A 217 11.40 -6.04 7.82
CA TYR A 217 11.71 -5.39 6.54
C TYR A 217 13.01 -4.57 6.60
N ALA A 218 13.29 -3.91 7.72
CA ALA A 218 14.53 -3.19 7.97
C ALA A 218 15.74 -4.10 7.92
N ALA A 219 15.66 -5.27 8.59
CA ALA A 219 16.71 -6.27 8.55
C ALA A 219 16.99 -6.75 7.12
N PHE A 220 15.94 -7.02 6.34
CA PHE A 220 16.08 -7.36 4.92
C PHE A 220 16.75 -6.23 4.12
N CYS A 221 16.24 -4.99 4.23
CA CYS A 221 16.76 -3.85 3.48
C CYS A 221 18.22 -3.57 3.80
N ARG A 222 18.59 -3.60 5.08
CA ARG A 222 19.99 -3.46 5.53
C ARG A 222 20.88 -4.54 4.94
N SER A 223 20.45 -5.80 4.96
CA SER A 223 21.23 -6.91 4.37
C SER A 223 21.44 -6.78 2.86
N LYS A 224 20.59 -6.00 2.19
CA LYS A 224 20.67 -5.73 0.75
C LYS A 224 21.29 -4.39 0.40
N GLY A 225 21.66 -3.54 1.36
CA GLY A 225 22.15 -2.18 1.08
C GLY A 225 21.06 -1.25 0.52
N VAL A 226 19.81 -1.45 0.94
CA VAL A 226 18.63 -0.62 0.59
C VAL A 226 18.39 0.40 1.69
N LYS A 227 18.18 1.68 1.33
CA LYS A 227 17.80 2.72 2.29
C LYS A 227 16.28 2.87 2.37
N VAL A 228 15.73 2.98 3.57
CA VAL A 228 14.28 3.09 3.79
C VAL A 228 13.95 4.43 4.45
N PHE A 229 12.98 5.11 3.86
CA PHE A 229 12.44 6.39 4.31
C PHE A 229 10.97 6.24 4.66
N ILE A 230 10.50 6.91 5.71
CA ILE A 230 9.07 7.03 6.04
C ILE A 230 8.62 8.46 5.79
N SER A 231 7.51 8.62 5.07
CA SER A 231 6.72 9.85 4.98
C SER A 231 5.31 9.58 5.47
N PHE A 232 4.88 10.23 6.55
CA PHE A 232 3.50 10.22 7.01
C PHE A 232 2.54 10.65 5.89
N PRO A 233 1.36 10.02 5.82
CA PRO A 233 0.47 10.12 4.68
C PRO A 233 -0.14 11.53 4.59
N PRO A 234 -0.28 12.11 3.38
CA PRO A 234 -1.04 13.34 3.22
C PRO A 234 -2.49 13.10 3.63
N ALA A 235 -3.06 13.97 4.47
CA ALA A 235 -4.43 13.82 4.95
C ALA A 235 -5.17 15.16 5.02
N ARG A 236 -6.48 15.12 4.80
CA ARG A 236 -7.33 16.31 4.86
C ARG A 236 -7.42 16.80 6.30
N LYS A 237 -6.93 18.02 6.55
CA LYS A 237 -6.80 18.59 7.91
C LYS A 237 -8.10 18.51 8.72
N LYS A 238 -9.24 18.85 8.12
CA LYS A 238 -10.56 18.81 8.78
C LYS A 238 -11.13 17.41 8.99
N SER A 239 -10.58 16.40 8.34
CA SER A 239 -11.02 15.01 8.48
C SER A 239 -10.28 14.28 9.60
N VAL A 240 -9.20 14.87 10.13
CA VAL A 240 -8.31 14.20 11.09
C VAL A 240 -8.76 14.43 12.52
N THR A 241 -8.84 13.33 13.27
CA THR A 241 -8.88 13.31 14.73
C THR A 241 -7.66 12.57 15.27
N MET A 242 -7.32 12.79 16.54
CA MET A 242 -6.11 12.24 17.16
C MET A 242 -6.50 11.48 18.43
N GLU A 243 -6.19 10.19 18.50
CA GLU A 243 -6.25 9.40 19.74
C GLU A 243 -4.92 9.48 20.51
N ILE A 244 -3.83 9.71 19.78
CA ILE A 244 -2.49 9.90 20.32
C ILE A 244 -1.87 11.17 19.71
N ALA A 245 -1.04 11.86 20.48
CA ALA A 245 -0.29 13.00 19.99
C ALA A 245 0.58 12.58 18.78
N PRO A 246 0.58 13.31 17.66
CA PRO A 246 1.32 12.84 16.50
C PRO A 246 2.84 12.89 16.68
N SER A 247 3.35 13.76 17.56
CA SER A 247 4.74 13.72 18.05
C SER A 247 5.10 12.39 18.73
N ALA A 248 4.16 11.77 19.45
CA ALA A 248 4.37 10.47 20.07
C ALA A 248 4.38 9.34 19.02
N VAL A 249 3.60 9.45 17.93
CA VAL A 249 3.69 8.52 16.80
C VAL A 249 5.09 8.59 16.18
N VAL A 250 5.60 9.80 15.90
CA VAL A 250 6.95 10.01 15.38
C VAL A 250 8.02 9.44 16.31
N ALA A 251 7.90 9.71 17.62
CA ALA A 251 8.84 9.20 18.62
C ALA A 251 8.85 7.67 18.68
N GLN A 252 7.67 7.04 18.68
CA GLN A 252 7.54 5.57 18.67
C GLN A 252 8.13 4.98 17.39
N THR A 253 7.85 5.55 16.21
CA THR A 253 8.44 5.10 14.95
C THR A 253 9.97 5.15 14.99
N LYS A 254 10.55 6.28 15.42
CA LYS A 254 12.01 6.44 15.52
C LYS A 254 12.63 5.48 16.54
N GLN A 255 11.95 5.28 17.68
CA GLN A 255 12.44 4.41 18.75
C GLN A 255 12.38 2.93 18.35
N LYS A 256 11.29 2.52 17.68
CA LYS A 256 11.00 1.11 17.39
C LYS A 256 11.58 0.63 16.06
N VAL A 257 11.94 1.53 15.14
CA VAL A 257 12.44 1.22 13.79
C VAL A 257 13.60 2.16 13.44
N SER A 258 14.75 1.96 14.09
CA SER A 258 15.88 2.89 14.01
C SER A 258 16.58 2.95 12.65
N ASP A 259 16.43 1.92 11.81
CA ASP A 259 17.03 1.88 10.48
C ASP A 259 16.30 2.77 9.47
N PHE A 260 15.13 3.32 9.83
CA PHE A 260 14.31 4.09 8.92
C PHE A 260 14.49 5.59 9.16
N THR A 261 14.59 6.32 8.07
CA THR A 261 14.69 7.77 8.11
C THR A 261 13.29 8.39 7.97
N VAL A 262 12.81 9.03 9.04
CA VAL A 262 11.53 9.74 9.03
C VAL A 262 11.69 11.11 8.36
N LEU A 263 10.98 11.33 7.25
CA LEU A 263 11.07 12.53 6.42
C LEU A 263 10.16 13.67 6.87
N ASN A 264 9.05 13.40 7.53
CA ASN A 264 8.09 14.41 7.92
C ASN A 264 7.37 14.02 9.22
N THR A 265 6.39 14.83 9.63
CA THR A 265 5.50 14.54 10.78
C THR A 265 4.06 14.44 10.29
N PRO A 266 3.16 13.76 11.02
CA PRO A 266 1.74 13.78 10.74
C PRO A 266 1.19 15.20 10.49
N GLU A 267 1.55 16.16 11.34
CA GLU A 267 1.07 17.55 11.26
C GLU A 267 1.52 18.24 9.98
N SER A 268 2.77 18.02 9.56
CA SER A 268 3.31 18.59 8.32
C SER A 268 2.69 17.99 7.05
N ALA A 269 1.99 16.86 7.16
CA ALA A 269 1.28 16.20 6.07
C ALA A 269 -0.24 16.48 6.09
N LEU A 270 -0.71 17.46 6.88
CA LEU A 270 -2.12 17.86 6.89
C LEU A 270 -2.36 19.05 5.95
N TYR A 271 -3.22 18.85 4.96
CA TYR A 271 -3.50 19.85 3.92
C TYR A 271 -4.94 20.41 4.00
N PRO A 272 -5.16 21.68 3.61
CA PRO A 272 -6.49 22.24 3.40
C PRO A 272 -7.33 21.50 2.35
N ASP A 273 -8.66 21.63 2.45
CA ASP A 273 -9.65 20.96 1.59
C ASP A 273 -9.39 21.15 0.08
N ARG A 274 -8.88 22.31 -0.32
CA ARG A 274 -8.58 22.65 -1.74
C ARG A 274 -7.56 21.74 -2.41
N TYR A 275 -6.82 20.93 -1.64
CA TYR A 275 -5.79 20.04 -2.14
C TYR A 275 -6.25 18.59 -2.31
N PHE A 276 -7.53 18.29 -2.05
CA PHE A 276 -8.06 16.93 -2.13
C PHE A 276 -8.97 16.75 -3.33
N PHE A 277 -8.87 15.61 -4.00
CA PHE A 277 -9.62 15.30 -5.21
C PHE A 277 -11.01 14.75 -4.89
N ASP A 278 -11.09 13.57 -4.27
CA ASP A 278 -12.35 12.83 -4.07
C ASP A 278 -12.40 12.03 -2.75
N SER A 279 -11.38 12.15 -1.89
CA SER A 279 -11.34 11.52 -0.57
C SER A 279 -10.48 12.32 0.40
N SER A 280 -10.49 11.93 1.68
CA SER A 280 -9.63 12.55 2.70
C SER A 280 -8.14 12.21 2.58
N TYR A 281 -7.75 11.33 1.65
CA TYR A 281 -6.36 10.94 1.36
C TYR A 281 -5.89 11.29 -0.06
N HIS A 282 -6.81 11.42 -1.02
CA HIS A 282 -6.44 11.60 -2.42
C HIS A 282 -6.15 13.06 -2.71
N LEU A 283 -4.87 13.41 -2.89
CA LEU A 283 -4.50 14.74 -3.32
C LEU A 283 -4.93 14.98 -4.78
N ASN A 284 -5.30 16.23 -5.09
CA ASN A 284 -5.36 16.71 -6.45
C ASN A 284 -3.96 17.12 -6.94
N GLN A 285 -3.86 17.58 -8.18
CA GLN A 285 -2.58 17.97 -8.79
C GLN A 285 -1.79 18.99 -7.95
N ASP A 286 -2.42 20.06 -7.45
CA ASP A 286 -1.75 21.08 -6.64
C ASP A 286 -1.26 20.50 -5.31
N GLY A 287 -2.08 19.65 -4.69
CA GLY A 287 -1.74 18.97 -3.44
C GLY A 287 -0.56 18.03 -3.61
N LYS A 288 -0.58 17.23 -4.68
CA LYS A 288 0.49 16.30 -5.06
C LYS A 288 1.81 17.03 -5.26
N GLN A 289 1.81 18.14 -6.00
CA GLN A 289 3.02 18.94 -6.23
C GLN A 289 3.57 19.49 -4.90
N LEU A 290 2.70 20.07 -4.06
CA LEU A 290 3.09 20.58 -2.74
C LEU A 290 3.67 19.48 -1.84
N HIS A 291 2.97 18.35 -1.72
CA HIS A 291 3.39 17.23 -0.88
C HIS A 291 4.72 16.64 -1.35
N THR A 292 4.86 16.40 -2.67
CA THR A 292 6.09 15.87 -3.25
C THR A 292 7.27 16.80 -3.02
N GLN A 293 7.09 18.11 -3.21
CA GLN A 293 8.15 19.10 -2.99
C GLN A 293 8.60 19.12 -1.51
N GLN A 294 7.66 19.04 -0.57
CA GLN A 294 7.99 18.99 0.86
C GLN A 294 8.77 17.72 1.22
N VAL A 295 8.31 16.56 0.76
CA VAL A 295 8.99 15.28 1.01
C VAL A 295 10.38 15.27 0.37
N TYR A 296 10.52 15.75 -0.86
CA TYR A 296 11.81 15.86 -1.54
C TYR A 296 12.77 16.78 -0.79
N THR A 297 12.31 17.94 -0.34
CA THR A 297 13.15 18.90 0.41
C THR A 297 13.72 18.25 1.67
N ASN A 298 12.90 17.51 2.42
CA ASN A 298 13.36 16.83 3.63
C ASN A 298 14.30 15.66 3.31
N LEU A 299 14.00 14.91 2.25
CA LEU A 299 14.88 13.84 1.75
C LEU A 299 16.26 14.40 1.36
N GLN A 300 16.30 15.48 0.58
CA GLN A 300 17.52 16.14 0.12
C GLN A 300 18.38 16.60 1.30
N GLN A 301 17.77 17.23 2.30
CA GLN A 301 18.48 17.68 3.51
C GLN A 301 19.14 16.52 4.25
N ILE A 302 18.48 15.36 4.32
CA ILE A 302 19.00 14.20 5.03
C ILE A 302 20.13 13.53 4.24
N LEU A 303 19.92 13.32 2.94
CA LEU A 303 20.94 12.73 2.07
C LEU A 303 22.20 13.60 2.01
N SER A 304 22.06 14.93 1.98
CA SER A 304 23.19 15.86 2.03
C SER A 304 23.97 15.76 3.35
N LYS A 305 23.28 15.62 4.48
CA LYS A 305 23.93 15.44 5.80
C LYS A 305 24.63 14.08 5.95
N GLN A 306 24.21 13.08 5.17
CA GLN A 306 24.81 11.75 5.17
C GLN A 306 25.97 11.60 4.18
N ASN A 307 26.40 12.69 3.51
CA ASN A 307 27.37 12.67 2.41
C ASN A 307 27.04 11.61 1.35
N ASP A 308 25.75 11.45 1.02
CA ASP A 308 25.36 10.52 -0.04
C ASP A 308 25.84 11.10 -1.40
N PRO A 309 26.69 10.39 -2.16
CA PRO A 309 27.31 10.90 -3.38
C PRO A 309 26.32 11.27 -4.50
N LEU A 310 25.03 10.96 -4.35
CA LEU A 310 23.98 11.25 -5.33
C LEU A 310 23.45 12.70 -5.30
N LEU A 311 23.89 13.54 -4.36
CA LEU A 311 23.46 14.95 -4.25
C LEU A 311 24.62 15.96 -4.20
N ILE A 312 25.85 15.51 -4.48
CA ILE A 312 26.99 16.40 -4.60
C ILE A 312 26.99 16.95 -6.03
N ASP A 313 26.24 18.04 -6.22
CA ASP A 313 26.54 19.03 -7.26
C ASP A 313 27.52 20.07 -6.68
#